data_AF-A0A7Y3NXI2-F1
#
_entry.id   AF-A0A7Y3NXI2-F1
#
_cell.length_a   1.000
_cell.length_b   1.000
_cell.length_c   1.000
_cell.angle_alpha   90.00
_cell.angle_beta   90.00
_cell.angle_gamma   90.00
#
_symmetry.space_group_name_H-M   'P 1'
#
loop_
_entity.id
_entity.type
_entity.pdbx_description
1 polymer ?
#
loop_
_entity_poly.entity_id
_entity_poly.type
_entity_poly.pdbx_seq_one_letter_code
_entity_poly.pdbx_strand_id
1 'polypeptide(L)'
;MRKKGDAIGIMAHIMMRDGHLLGMQAQALYKYFSVAAHHHITLLLFDPIDVDLATQTIEGYTAIAKDEIEQQEDQVLRDPAFTLTRIRCAIPYVIYDQIVSRRYEQSLKIKKQIAFLRQKSIIFNDGYFDKWEVYTWLSKSSRLVSYLPQTIVADSSQAFMAFIDRFPIVFLKPIDGSHGSGIIKIEKSGEQFIVYQHRQQKNLMKVKFTSSLLLYRKLRRQLLRRRYILQEGIPLIMLDHRPVDVRVLMQKNRQGVWKMTKLYVRKAKEGEYTSNLARGGEAVPLLTLQGTLLPVSLATVKAQIKKVSYWIAMTIENEAKRTIGELGVDLGIARDGRIAIIEVNAKPWKRPQTIHGSHQLVEIAFARPICYAEALLWQEVRPL
;
A
#
# COMPACT_ATOMS: atom_id res chain seq x y z
N MET A 1 17.63 28.12 -16.93
CA MET A 1 16.35 28.84 -16.85
C MET A 1 15.25 27.84 -16.47
N ARG A 2 14.72 27.91 -15.25
CA ARG A 2 13.51 27.15 -14.88
C ARG A 2 12.27 27.93 -15.37
N LYS A 3 11.37 27.31 -16.13
CA LYS A 3 10.14 27.90 -16.67
C LYS A 3 8.97 26.95 -16.36
N LYS A 4 7.86 27.52 -15.84
CA LYS A 4 6.52 26.95 -15.63
C LYS A 4 6.46 25.59 -14.89
N GLY A 5 6.16 25.62 -13.59
CA GLY A 5 5.71 24.44 -12.82
C GLY A 5 6.79 23.69 -12.04
N ASP A 6 7.75 24.40 -11.42
CA ASP A 6 8.91 23.79 -10.72
C ASP A 6 8.57 22.97 -9.46
N ALA A 7 7.34 23.07 -8.96
CA ALA A 7 6.91 22.35 -7.76
C ALA A 7 6.38 20.96 -8.10
N ILE A 8 6.76 19.96 -7.31
CA ILE A 8 6.15 18.62 -7.36
C ILE A 8 4.85 18.65 -6.55
N GLY A 9 3.76 18.22 -7.17
CA GLY A 9 2.48 18.10 -6.49
C GLY A 9 2.44 16.87 -5.58
N ILE A 10 1.98 17.03 -4.33
CA ILE A 10 1.52 15.93 -3.48
C ILE A 10 0.02 16.06 -3.34
N MET A 11 -0.71 15.12 -3.92
CA MET A 11 -2.17 15.09 -3.89
C MET A 11 -2.63 14.22 -2.71
N ALA A 12 -3.34 14.81 -1.74
CA ALA A 12 -3.80 14.11 -0.53
C ALA A 12 -5.19 14.60 -0.11
N HIS A 13 -5.84 13.90 0.82
CA HIS A 13 -7.03 14.45 1.49
C HIS A 13 -6.55 15.30 2.67
N ILE A 14 -6.74 16.61 2.59
CA ILE A 14 -6.13 17.55 3.54
C ILE A 14 -7.14 17.96 4.61
N MET A 15 -6.70 17.90 5.87
CA MET A 15 -7.42 18.50 6.99
C MET A 15 -6.47 19.46 7.70
N MET A 16 -6.89 20.70 7.84
CA MET A 16 -6.13 21.76 8.51
C MET A 16 -6.93 22.30 9.69
N ARG A 17 -6.24 22.62 10.79
CA ARG A 17 -6.80 23.37 11.91
C ARG A 17 -5.71 24.25 12.49
N ASP A 18 -6.00 25.52 12.69
CA ASP A 18 -5.08 26.50 13.27
C ASP A 18 -3.70 26.52 12.58
N GLY A 19 -3.67 26.34 11.25
CA GLY A 19 -2.43 26.31 10.46
C GLY A 19 -1.67 24.97 10.45
N HIS A 20 -2.17 23.94 11.14
CA HIS A 20 -1.53 22.63 11.25
C HIS A 20 -2.29 21.52 10.52
N LEU A 21 -1.54 20.60 9.90
CA LEU A 21 -2.10 19.39 9.30
C LEU A 21 -2.62 18.44 10.38
N LEU A 22 -3.81 17.89 10.16
CA LEU A 22 -4.46 16.94 11.05
C LEU A 22 -4.64 15.56 10.40
N GLY A 23 -4.99 14.60 11.27
CA GLY A 23 -5.32 13.24 10.87
C GLY A 23 -4.11 12.34 10.71
N MET A 24 -4.37 11.08 10.37
CA MET A 24 -3.34 10.02 10.39
C MET A 24 -2.18 10.28 9.41
N GLN A 25 -2.39 11.08 8.36
CA GLN A 25 -1.35 11.39 7.37
C GLN A 25 -0.48 12.59 7.72
N ALA A 26 -0.88 13.44 8.68
CA ALA A 26 -0.22 14.72 8.93
C ALA A 26 1.31 14.60 9.08
N GLN A 27 1.76 13.68 9.94
CA GLN A 27 3.20 13.47 10.15
C GLN A 27 3.93 12.98 8.89
N ALA A 28 3.28 12.16 8.06
CA ALA A 28 3.86 11.70 6.80
C ALA A 28 3.97 12.85 5.78
N LEU A 29 2.96 13.72 5.72
CA LEU A 29 2.97 14.91 4.86
C LEU A 29 4.04 15.91 5.29
N TYR A 30 4.18 16.20 6.59
CA TYR A 30 5.28 17.01 7.10
C TYR A 30 6.65 16.40 6.77
N LYS A 31 6.77 15.07 6.85
CA LYS A 31 8.03 14.39 6.52
C LYS A 31 8.41 14.56 5.05
N TYR A 32 7.45 14.58 4.13
CA TYR A 32 7.75 14.86 2.72
C TYR A 32 8.32 16.26 2.51
N PHE A 33 7.80 17.28 3.20
CA PHE A 33 8.37 18.64 3.14
C PHE A 33 9.78 18.72 3.70
N SER A 34 10.04 18.12 4.87
CA SER A 34 11.38 18.05 5.46
C SER A 34 12.39 17.40 4.50
N VAL A 35 12.01 16.28 3.89
CA VAL A 35 12.89 15.58 2.95
C VAL A 35 13.06 16.33 1.64
N ALA A 36 12.02 16.97 1.12
CA ALA A 36 12.12 17.78 -0.09
C ALA A 36 13.03 19.00 0.10
N ALA A 37 13.00 19.63 1.29
CA ALA A 37 13.91 20.72 1.64
C ALA A 37 15.37 20.26 1.59
N HIS A 38 15.71 19.09 2.16
CA HIS A 38 17.06 18.52 2.08
C HIS A 38 17.53 18.23 0.64
N HIS A 39 16.59 18.03 -0.29
CA HIS A 39 16.88 17.78 -1.70
C HIS A 39 16.73 19.03 -2.59
N HIS A 40 16.46 20.20 -2.00
CA HIS A 40 16.18 21.45 -2.73
C HIS A 40 15.04 21.34 -3.76
N ILE A 41 14.02 20.55 -3.40
CA ILE A 41 12.82 20.32 -4.21
C ILE A 41 11.65 21.09 -3.60
N THR A 42 10.96 21.89 -4.42
CA THR A 42 9.75 22.58 -4.00
C THR A 42 8.55 21.63 -4.10
N LEU A 43 7.72 21.59 -3.06
CA LEU A 43 6.49 20.80 -3.04
C LEU A 43 5.25 21.71 -3.00
N LEU A 44 4.20 21.26 -3.68
CA LEU A 44 2.85 21.77 -3.49
C LEU A 44 1.97 20.64 -2.93
N LEU A 45 1.58 20.73 -1.66
CA LEU A 45 0.59 19.83 -1.07
C LEU A 45 -0.81 20.38 -1.33
N PHE A 46 -1.68 19.61 -2.00
CA PHE A 46 -3.03 20.05 -2.32
C PHE A 46 -4.06 18.94 -2.18
N ASP A 47 -5.32 19.34 -1.99
CA ASP A 47 -6.46 18.46 -2.07
C ASP A 47 -7.07 18.54 -3.47
N PRO A 48 -7.44 17.43 -4.14
CA PRO A 48 -8.08 17.49 -5.46
C PRO A 48 -9.27 18.46 -5.53
N ILE A 49 -9.95 18.69 -4.39
CA ILE A 49 -11.09 19.61 -4.33
C ILE A 49 -10.71 21.06 -4.62
N ASP A 50 -9.46 21.44 -4.38
CA ASP A 50 -8.90 22.78 -4.52
C ASP A 50 -8.43 23.09 -5.95
N VAL A 51 -8.68 22.19 -6.90
CA VAL A 51 -8.43 22.40 -8.34
C VAL A 51 -9.58 23.21 -8.93
N ASP A 52 -9.26 24.39 -9.47
CA ASP A 52 -10.19 25.19 -10.26
C ASP A 52 -10.09 24.80 -11.74
N LEU A 53 -11.13 24.10 -12.21
CA LEU A 53 -11.23 23.62 -13.58
C LEU A 53 -11.35 24.75 -14.62
N ALA A 54 -11.93 25.89 -14.25
CA ALA A 54 -12.18 27.00 -15.17
C ALA A 54 -10.90 27.81 -15.39
N THR A 55 -10.20 28.15 -14.30
CA THR A 55 -8.94 28.91 -14.39
C THR A 55 -7.73 28.02 -14.62
N GLN A 56 -7.88 26.69 -14.52
CA GLN A 56 -6.78 25.71 -14.58
C GLN A 56 -5.67 26.01 -13.56
N THR A 57 -6.08 26.53 -12.39
CA THR A 57 -5.19 26.81 -11.26
C THR A 57 -5.51 25.89 -10.09
N ILE A 58 -4.63 25.88 -9.11
CA ILE A 58 -4.78 25.07 -7.91
C ILE A 58 -4.40 25.87 -6.68
N GLU A 59 -5.21 25.73 -5.63
CA GLU A 59 -4.84 26.18 -4.30
C GLU A 59 -4.21 25.03 -3.51
N GLY A 60 -3.12 25.32 -2.81
CA GLY A 60 -2.41 24.32 -2.02
C GLY A 60 -1.42 24.96 -1.07
N TYR A 61 -0.63 24.14 -0.38
CA TYR A 61 0.32 24.55 0.63
C TYR A 61 1.75 24.31 0.16
N THR A 62 2.61 25.30 0.35
CA THR A 62 4.07 25.17 0.22
C THR A 62 4.74 25.46 1.55
N ALA A 63 5.95 24.94 1.76
CA ALA A 63 6.74 25.24 2.94
C ALA A 63 7.55 26.54 2.73
N ILE A 64 7.60 27.37 3.78
CA ILE A 64 8.50 28.52 3.91
C ILE A 64 9.31 28.31 5.18
N ALA A 65 10.65 28.41 5.11
CA ALA A 65 11.52 28.26 6.26
C ALA A 65 11.15 29.27 7.36
N LYS A 66 11.22 28.84 8.63
CA LYS A 66 11.16 29.76 9.77
C LYS A 66 12.55 30.36 9.98
N ASP A 67 12.63 31.66 10.27
CA ASP A 67 13.89 32.28 10.68
C ASP A 67 14.42 31.59 11.96
N GLU A 68 15.75 31.45 12.04
CA GLU A 68 16.48 30.55 12.95
C GLU A 68 15.95 30.52 14.39
N ILE A 69 15.57 29.31 14.85
CA ILE A 69 15.53 28.97 16.27
C ILE A 69 16.37 27.70 16.44
N GLU A 70 17.31 27.75 17.39
CA GLU A 70 18.22 26.68 17.78
C GLU A 70 17.49 25.33 17.93
N GLN A 71 17.79 24.38 17.05
CA GLN A 71 17.17 23.06 17.07
C GLN A 71 17.93 22.13 17.99
N GLN A 72 17.26 21.64 19.04
CA GLN A 72 17.63 20.38 19.69
C GLN A 72 17.07 19.20 18.87
N GLU A 73 17.91 18.20 18.62
CA GLU A 73 17.70 17.11 17.64
C GLU A 73 16.43 16.25 17.83
N ASP A 74 15.73 16.34 18.98
CA ASP A 74 14.62 15.46 19.34
C ASP A 74 13.19 16.02 19.14
N GLN A 75 13.00 17.29 18.70
CA GLN A 75 11.66 17.91 18.58
C GLN A 75 11.09 18.08 17.15
N VAL A 76 11.82 17.64 16.11
CA VAL A 76 11.62 17.97 14.68
C VAL A 76 10.24 17.63 14.06
N LEU A 77 9.41 16.81 14.71
CA LEU A 77 8.13 16.36 14.13
C LEU A 77 6.88 17.02 14.72
N ARG A 78 6.99 17.78 15.82
CA ARG A 78 5.86 18.57 16.35
C ARG A 78 5.89 20.01 15.87
N ASP A 79 7.08 20.58 15.72
CA ASP A 79 7.25 21.90 15.12
C ASP A 79 8.26 21.82 13.96
N PRO A 80 7.78 21.70 12.70
CA PRO A 80 8.67 21.71 11.56
C PRO A 80 9.44 23.03 11.48
N ALA A 81 10.68 22.99 10.98
CA ALA A 81 11.52 24.15 10.68
C ALA A 81 10.96 25.08 9.58
N PHE A 82 9.70 24.90 9.22
CA PHE A 82 8.98 25.62 8.20
C PHE A 82 7.52 25.82 8.60
N THR A 83 6.90 26.87 8.07
CA THR A 83 5.46 27.08 8.11
C THR A 83 4.85 26.71 6.76
N LEU A 84 3.63 26.16 6.77
CA LEU A 84 2.88 25.90 5.55
C LEU A 84 2.07 27.13 5.16
N THR A 85 2.35 27.69 3.98
CA THR A 85 1.63 28.84 3.45
C THR A 85 0.76 28.42 2.29
N ARG A 86 -0.51 28.84 2.32
CA ARG A 86 -1.47 28.58 1.26
C ARG A 86 -1.20 29.52 0.09
N ILE A 87 -1.06 28.97 -1.11
CA ILE A 87 -0.80 29.70 -2.35
C ILE A 87 -1.76 29.24 -3.44
N ARG A 88 -1.99 30.11 -4.44
CA ARG A 88 -2.62 29.74 -5.71
C ARG A 88 -1.55 29.73 -6.80
N CYS A 89 -1.48 28.67 -7.59
CA CYS A 89 -0.48 28.53 -8.64
C CYS A 89 -0.99 27.69 -9.82
N ALA A 90 -0.16 27.54 -10.85
CA ALA A 90 -0.42 26.61 -11.95
C ALA A 90 -0.36 25.16 -11.47
N ILE A 91 -1.10 24.27 -12.15
CA ILE A 91 -1.12 22.84 -11.83
C ILE A 91 0.29 22.24 -12.03
N PRO A 92 0.84 21.51 -11.02
CA PRO A 92 2.11 20.80 -11.15
C PRO A 92 2.12 19.80 -12.31
N TYR A 93 3.22 19.72 -13.06
CA TYR A 93 3.35 18.74 -14.15
C TYR A 93 3.49 17.30 -13.62
N VAL A 94 4.17 17.09 -12.50
CA VAL A 94 4.25 15.78 -11.84
C VAL A 94 3.51 15.82 -10.52
N ILE A 95 2.62 14.86 -10.33
CA ILE A 95 1.79 14.72 -9.13
C ILE A 95 2.02 13.34 -8.52
N TYR A 96 2.37 13.33 -7.25
CA TYR A 96 2.41 12.15 -6.43
C TYR A 96 1.07 11.94 -5.72
N ASP A 97 0.37 10.86 -6.07
CA ASP A 97 -0.89 10.53 -5.43
C ASP A 97 -0.68 9.86 -4.07
N GLN A 98 -1.11 10.55 -3.01
CA GLN A 98 -1.07 10.14 -1.61
C GLN A 98 -2.46 10.15 -0.94
N ILE A 99 -3.55 10.10 -1.71
CA ILE A 99 -4.90 9.99 -1.14
C ILE A 99 -5.06 8.60 -0.48
N VAL A 100 -5.08 8.52 0.86
CA VAL A 100 -5.19 7.24 1.60
C VAL A 100 -6.62 6.72 1.79
N SER A 101 -7.61 7.58 1.57
CA SER A 101 -9.02 7.19 1.70
C SER A 101 -9.56 6.76 0.35
N ARG A 102 -9.68 5.43 0.14
CA ARG A 102 -10.37 4.86 -1.04
C ARG A 102 -11.78 5.45 -1.20
N ARG A 103 -12.52 5.64 -0.10
CA ARG A 103 -13.87 6.23 -0.14
C ARG A 103 -13.85 7.68 -0.66
N TYR A 104 -12.89 8.48 -0.20
CA TYR A 104 -12.74 9.87 -0.63
C TYR A 104 -12.42 9.94 -2.12
N GLU A 105 -11.41 9.18 -2.54
CA GLU A 105 -10.95 9.13 -3.92
C GLU A 105 -12.03 8.62 -4.88
N GLN A 106 -12.89 7.70 -4.41
CA GLN A 106 -13.96 7.13 -5.22
C GLN A 106 -15.21 8.01 -5.33
N SER A 107 -15.28 9.12 -4.58
CA SER A 107 -16.40 10.06 -4.69
C SER A 107 -16.44 10.72 -6.07
N LEU A 108 -17.65 10.98 -6.59
CA LEU A 108 -17.84 11.52 -7.94
C LEU A 108 -17.11 12.84 -8.15
N LYS A 109 -17.15 13.72 -7.15
CA LYS A 109 -16.50 15.03 -7.19
C LYS A 109 -14.98 14.90 -7.33
N ILE A 110 -14.36 14.03 -6.52
CA ILE A 110 -12.90 13.83 -6.55
C ILE A 110 -12.45 13.08 -7.81
N LYS A 111 -13.23 12.10 -8.28
CA LYS A 111 -12.98 11.44 -9.57
C LYS A 111 -12.94 12.43 -10.73
N LYS A 112 -13.84 13.42 -10.77
CA LYS A 112 -13.85 14.46 -11.79
C LYS A 112 -12.57 15.30 -11.76
N GLN A 113 -12.12 15.69 -10.56
CA GLN A 113 -10.89 16.46 -10.40
C GLN A 113 -9.65 15.67 -10.83
N ILE A 114 -9.52 14.42 -10.39
CA ILE A 114 -8.40 13.55 -10.79
C ILE A 114 -8.41 13.29 -12.31
N ALA A 115 -9.59 13.08 -12.91
CA ALA A 115 -9.71 12.90 -14.36
C ALA A 115 -9.25 14.13 -15.15
N PHE A 116 -9.47 15.34 -14.63
CA PHE A 116 -8.93 16.56 -15.22
C PHE A 116 -7.41 16.66 -15.04
N LEU A 117 -6.89 16.38 -13.84
CA LEU A 117 -5.45 16.39 -13.57
C LEU A 117 -4.67 15.40 -14.46
N ARG A 118 -5.24 14.22 -14.76
CA ARG A 118 -4.65 13.24 -15.70
C ARG A 118 -4.42 13.80 -17.11
N GLN A 119 -5.15 14.84 -17.52
CA GLN A 119 -4.97 15.48 -18.82
C GLN A 119 -3.87 16.55 -18.81
N LYS A 120 -3.39 16.93 -17.61
CA LYS A 120 -2.48 18.06 -17.41
C LYS A 120 -1.15 17.64 -16.79
N SER A 121 -1.10 16.47 -16.15
CA SER A 121 0.00 16.06 -15.31
C SER A 121 0.30 14.57 -15.44
N ILE A 122 1.57 14.21 -15.26
CA ILE A 122 1.97 12.83 -14.95
C ILE A 122 1.63 12.57 -13.49
N ILE A 123 0.58 11.78 -13.26
CA ILE A 123 0.23 11.28 -11.93
C ILE A 123 0.87 9.91 -11.74
N PHE A 124 1.76 9.76 -10.75
CA PHE A 124 2.32 8.46 -10.41
C PHE A 124 1.71 7.90 -9.12
N ASN A 125 1.63 6.56 -9.07
CA ASN A 125 0.85 5.83 -8.08
C ASN A 125 -0.64 6.22 -8.10
N ASP A 126 -1.13 6.58 -9.28
CA ASP A 126 -2.50 7.00 -9.55
C ASP A 126 -3.51 5.90 -9.21
N GLY A 127 -4.27 6.18 -8.16
CA GLY A 127 -5.29 5.28 -7.65
C GLY A 127 -4.77 4.01 -7.01
N TYR A 128 -5.73 3.16 -6.67
CA TYR A 128 -5.47 1.89 -6.02
C TYR A 128 -5.50 0.75 -7.02
N PHE A 129 -4.80 -0.31 -6.67
CA PHE A 129 -5.01 -1.59 -7.33
C PHE A 129 -6.22 -2.32 -6.76
N ASP A 130 -6.87 -3.03 -7.67
CA ASP A 130 -7.82 -4.08 -7.42
C ASP A 130 -7.08 -5.43 -7.28
N LYS A 131 -7.48 -6.28 -6.32
CA LYS A 131 -6.79 -7.55 -6.07
C LYS A 131 -6.85 -8.51 -7.26
N TRP A 132 -7.94 -8.50 -8.03
CA TRP A 132 -8.08 -9.36 -9.20
C TRP A 132 -7.24 -8.84 -10.37
N GLU A 133 -7.17 -7.51 -10.56
CA GLU A 133 -6.23 -6.90 -11.51
C GLU A 133 -4.78 -7.32 -11.20
N VAL A 134 -4.33 -7.18 -9.95
CA VAL A 134 -2.99 -7.60 -9.53
C VAL A 134 -2.76 -9.08 -9.81
N TYR A 135 -3.69 -9.95 -9.41
CA TYR A 135 -3.57 -11.39 -9.70
C TYR A 135 -3.42 -11.66 -11.20
N THR A 136 -4.23 -10.99 -12.02
CA THR A 136 -4.22 -11.13 -13.48
C THR A 136 -2.93 -10.62 -14.11
N TRP A 137 -2.37 -9.51 -13.63
CA TRP A 137 -1.08 -9.00 -14.10
C TRP A 137 0.05 -9.97 -13.74
N LEU A 138 0.08 -10.43 -12.49
CA LEU A 138 1.15 -11.30 -12.01
C LEU A 138 1.08 -12.71 -12.63
N SER A 139 -0.11 -13.23 -12.93
CA SER A 139 -0.29 -14.58 -13.50
C SER A 139 0.22 -14.70 -14.94
N LYS A 140 0.31 -13.59 -15.68
CA LYS A 140 0.94 -13.55 -17.01
C LYS A 140 2.45 -13.76 -16.98
N SER A 141 3.09 -13.56 -15.83
CA SER A 141 4.52 -13.76 -15.68
C SER A 141 4.83 -15.20 -15.29
N SER A 142 5.48 -15.94 -16.19
CA SER A 142 5.94 -17.32 -15.92
C SER A 142 6.89 -17.39 -14.72
N ARG A 143 7.56 -16.28 -14.38
CA ARG A 143 8.44 -16.16 -13.21
C ARG A 143 7.68 -16.03 -11.88
N LEU A 144 6.40 -15.64 -11.91
CA LEU A 144 5.61 -15.33 -10.71
C LEU A 144 4.45 -16.29 -10.49
N VAL A 145 3.99 -17.00 -11.52
CA VAL A 145 2.81 -17.89 -11.42
C VAL A 145 2.94 -18.93 -10.31
N SER A 146 4.14 -19.48 -10.09
CA SER A 146 4.40 -20.47 -9.03
C SER A 146 4.36 -19.89 -7.61
N TYR A 147 4.42 -18.56 -7.47
CA TYR A 147 4.36 -17.86 -6.20
C TYR A 147 2.94 -17.36 -5.88
N LEU A 148 1.99 -17.47 -6.83
CA LEU A 148 0.62 -17.03 -6.62
C LEU A 148 -0.23 -18.15 -6.00
N PRO A 149 -0.94 -17.90 -4.89
CA PRO A 149 -1.97 -18.82 -4.43
C PRO A 149 -3.10 -18.91 -5.45
N GLN A 150 -3.75 -20.07 -5.55
CA GLN A 150 -4.90 -20.24 -6.43
C GLN A 150 -5.98 -19.19 -6.06
N THR A 151 -6.48 -18.46 -7.06
CA THR A 151 -7.41 -17.36 -6.84
C THR A 151 -8.46 -17.32 -7.95
N ILE A 152 -9.73 -17.16 -7.60
CA ILE A 152 -10.83 -16.95 -8.55
C ILE A 152 -11.70 -15.78 -8.10
N VAL A 153 -12.47 -15.20 -9.03
CA VAL A 153 -13.55 -14.28 -8.67
C VAL A 153 -14.78 -15.08 -8.22
N ALA A 154 -15.43 -14.64 -7.14
CA ALA A 154 -16.58 -15.31 -6.52
C ALA A 154 -17.90 -14.98 -7.25
N ASP A 155 -17.97 -15.24 -8.55
CA ASP A 155 -19.08 -14.78 -9.41
C ASP A 155 -20.24 -15.80 -9.56
N SER A 156 -20.04 -17.07 -9.21
CA SER A 156 -21.11 -18.08 -9.23
C SER A 156 -21.14 -18.92 -7.95
N SER A 157 -22.33 -19.40 -7.59
CA SER A 157 -22.52 -20.29 -6.43
C SER A 157 -21.72 -21.59 -6.59
N GLN A 158 -21.75 -22.18 -7.78
CA GLN A 158 -21.05 -23.43 -8.08
C GLN A 158 -19.54 -23.25 -7.95
N ALA A 159 -18.96 -22.21 -8.55
CA ALA A 159 -17.53 -21.94 -8.44
C ALA A 159 -17.11 -21.63 -6.99
N PHE A 160 -17.94 -20.87 -6.26
CA PHE A 160 -17.72 -20.61 -4.84
C PHE A 160 -17.65 -21.91 -4.03
N MET A 161 -18.67 -22.76 -4.14
CA MET A 161 -18.77 -24.01 -3.39
C MET A 161 -17.61 -24.95 -3.75
N ALA A 162 -17.38 -25.18 -5.04
CA ALA A 162 -16.28 -26.02 -5.51
C ALA A 162 -14.90 -25.56 -5.00
N PHE A 163 -14.67 -24.24 -4.93
CA PHE A 163 -13.41 -23.70 -4.45
C PHE A 163 -13.23 -23.91 -2.93
N ILE A 164 -14.25 -23.64 -2.11
CA ILE A 164 -14.16 -23.85 -0.65
C ILE A 164 -14.15 -25.33 -0.28
N ASP A 165 -14.75 -26.19 -1.10
CA ASP A 165 -14.71 -27.64 -0.92
C ASP A 165 -13.32 -28.22 -1.25
N ARG A 166 -12.60 -27.60 -2.20
CA ARG A 166 -11.26 -28.04 -2.65
C ARG A 166 -10.14 -27.68 -1.67
N PHE A 167 -10.15 -26.47 -1.10
CA PHE A 167 -9.03 -25.98 -0.30
C PHE A 167 -9.35 -26.01 1.22
N PRO A 168 -8.40 -26.43 2.07
CA PRO A 168 -8.63 -26.52 3.52
C PRO A 168 -8.83 -25.15 4.17
N ILE A 169 -8.19 -24.11 3.64
CA ILE A 169 -8.35 -22.72 4.08
C ILE A 169 -8.59 -21.87 2.84
N VAL A 170 -9.60 -21.01 2.90
CA VAL A 170 -9.92 -20.03 1.86
C VAL A 170 -10.12 -18.66 2.48
N PHE A 171 -9.53 -17.65 1.86
CA PHE A 171 -9.80 -16.25 2.17
C PHE A 171 -10.74 -15.66 1.12
N LEU A 172 -11.91 -15.23 1.57
CA LEU A 172 -12.80 -14.41 0.77
C LEU A 172 -12.45 -12.93 1.01
N LYS A 173 -11.90 -12.27 -0.01
CA LYS A 173 -11.36 -10.90 0.09
C LYS A 173 -12.13 -9.96 -0.84
N PRO A 174 -12.61 -8.80 -0.36
CA PRO A 174 -13.22 -7.81 -1.26
C PRO A 174 -12.16 -7.27 -2.21
N ILE A 175 -12.52 -7.15 -3.50
CA ILE A 175 -11.50 -6.87 -4.52
C ILE A 175 -10.89 -5.46 -4.38
N ASP A 176 -11.72 -4.50 -3.97
CA ASP A 176 -11.39 -3.10 -3.68
C ASP A 176 -11.09 -2.80 -2.19
N GLY A 177 -10.99 -3.83 -1.34
CA GLY A 177 -10.72 -3.66 0.10
C GLY A 177 -9.28 -3.24 0.42
N SER A 178 -9.06 -2.63 1.58
CA SER A 178 -7.73 -2.31 2.15
C SER A 178 -7.67 -2.67 3.63
N HIS A 179 -6.45 -2.76 4.17
CA HIS A 179 -6.19 -2.99 5.60
C HIS A 179 -6.91 -4.24 6.18
N GLY A 180 -7.06 -5.28 5.37
CA GLY A 180 -7.76 -6.51 5.76
C GLY A 180 -9.26 -6.34 6.03
N SER A 181 -9.85 -5.16 5.79
CA SER A 181 -11.27 -4.90 6.05
C SER A 181 -12.15 -5.75 5.14
N GLY A 182 -13.14 -6.42 5.74
CA GLY A 182 -14.07 -7.29 5.02
C GLY A 182 -13.49 -8.64 4.58
N ILE A 183 -12.26 -9.00 4.97
CA ILE A 183 -11.73 -10.35 4.75
C ILE A 183 -12.50 -11.33 5.64
N ILE A 184 -12.88 -12.46 5.05
CA ILE A 184 -13.48 -13.60 5.74
C ILE A 184 -12.54 -14.79 5.52
N LYS A 185 -12.14 -15.45 6.61
CA LYS A 185 -11.42 -16.75 6.54
C LYS A 185 -12.45 -17.87 6.68
N ILE A 186 -12.38 -18.83 5.77
CA ILE A 186 -13.18 -20.05 5.74
C ILE A 186 -12.20 -21.21 5.94
N GLU A 187 -12.44 -22.03 6.94
CA GLU A 187 -11.63 -23.20 7.27
C GLU A 187 -12.50 -24.45 7.21
N LYS A 188 -12.06 -25.45 6.44
CA LYS A 188 -12.73 -26.74 6.32
C LYS A 188 -12.26 -27.65 7.44
N SER A 189 -13.20 -28.21 8.20
CA SER A 189 -12.96 -29.11 9.32
C SER A 189 -13.85 -30.35 9.16
N GLY A 190 -13.33 -31.39 8.51
CA GLY A 190 -14.14 -32.53 8.06
C GLY A 190 -15.16 -32.08 7.01
N GLU A 191 -16.44 -32.36 7.28
CA GLU A 191 -17.57 -31.93 6.43
C GLU A 191 -18.10 -30.53 6.78
N GLN A 192 -17.58 -29.91 7.84
CA GLN A 192 -18.03 -28.61 8.32
C GLN A 192 -17.12 -27.47 7.85
N PHE A 193 -17.69 -26.26 7.81
CA PHE A 193 -16.97 -25.02 7.55
C PHE A 193 -17.01 -24.12 8.78
N ILE A 194 -15.85 -23.62 9.15
CA ILE A 194 -15.68 -22.63 10.21
C ILE A 194 -15.34 -21.30 9.56
N VAL A 195 -16.19 -20.30 9.82
CA VAL A 195 -16.08 -18.96 9.25
C VAL A 195 -15.64 -17.98 10.32
N TYR A 196 -14.57 -17.27 10.01
CA TYR A 196 -13.95 -16.26 10.84
C TYR A 196 -14.15 -14.88 10.18
N GLN A 197 -14.86 -13.98 10.86
CA GLN A 197 -15.16 -12.64 10.34
C GLN A 197 -15.15 -11.60 11.45
N HIS A 198 -14.60 -10.42 11.18
CA HIS A 198 -14.72 -9.26 12.07
C HIS A 198 -16.02 -8.50 11.81
N ARG A 199 -16.75 -8.14 12.87
CA ARG A 199 -17.85 -7.18 12.82
C ARG A 199 -17.33 -5.80 13.23
N GLN A 200 -17.46 -4.78 12.37
CA GLN A 200 -17.32 -3.35 12.74
C GLN A 200 -16.25 -3.04 13.81
N GLN A 201 -14.98 -3.41 13.56
CA GLN A 201 -13.84 -3.21 14.48
C GLN A 201 -13.90 -3.94 15.86
N LYS A 202 -14.84 -4.87 16.06
CA LYS A 202 -14.97 -5.71 17.27
C LYS A 202 -14.36 -7.12 17.10
N ASN A 203 -14.42 -7.89 18.19
CA ASN A 203 -13.99 -9.28 18.36
C ASN A 203 -14.26 -10.17 17.14
N LEU A 204 -13.33 -11.10 16.92
CA LEU A 204 -13.44 -12.13 15.90
C LEU A 204 -14.66 -13.01 16.14
N MET A 205 -15.61 -13.03 15.22
CA MET A 205 -16.71 -14.00 15.27
C MET A 205 -16.30 -15.31 14.61
N LYS A 206 -16.70 -16.42 15.22
CA LYS A 206 -16.55 -17.77 14.71
C LYS A 206 -17.94 -18.38 14.53
N VAL A 207 -18.28 -18.77 13.30
CA VAL A 207 -19.58 -19.39 12.98
C VAL A 207 -19.35 -20.68 12.22
N LYS A 208 -20.08 -21.74 12.58
CA LYS A 208 -20.00 -23.04 11.90
C LYS A 208 -21.14 -23.22 10.90
N PHE A 209 -20.84 -23.88 9.79
CA PHE A 209 -21.81 -24.29 8.78
C PHE A 209 -21.60 -25.77 8.45
N THR A 210 -22.69 -26.51 8.27
CA THR A 210 -22.64 -27.96 7.98
C THR A 210 -22.51 -28.28 6.50
N SER A 211 -22.56 -27.28 5.61
CA SER A 211 -22.33 -27.46 4.18
C SER A 211 -21.91 -26.17 3.47
N SER A 212 -21.25 -26.31 2.31
CA SER A 212 -20.83 -25.21 1.44
C SER A 212 -22.04 -24.41 0.92
N LEU A 213 -23.18 -25.08 0.68
CA LEU A 213 -24.44 -24.44 0.28
C LEU A 213 -25.01 -23.50 1.35
N LEU A 214 -25.05 -23.94 2.61
CA LEU A 214 -25.54 -23.10 3.72
C LEU A 214 -24.64 -21.89 3.94
N LEU A 215 -23.32 -22.08 3.85
CA LEU A 215 -22.35 -21.00 3.89
C LEU A 215 -22.57 -20.00 2.75
N TYR A 216 -22.70 -20.47 1.50
CA TYR A 216 -22.97 -19.60 0.36
C TYR A 216 -24.27 -18.80 0.56
N ARG A 217 -25.37 -19.45 1.00
CA ARG A 217 -26.65 -18.78 1.27
C ARG A 217 -26.51 -17.66 2.31
N LYS A 218 -25.70 -17.87 3.36
CA LYS A 218 -25.40 -16.82 4.35
C LYS A 218 -24.69 -15.62 3.74
N LEU A 219 -23.73 -15.86 2.85
CA LEU A 219 -22.89 -14.80 2.25
C LEU A 219 -23.48 -14.19 0.98
N ARG A 220 -24.51 -14.80 0.37
CA ARG A 220 -25.09 -14.41 -0.92
C ARG A 220 -25.42 -12.92 -1.00
N ARG A 221 -26.11 -12.36 0.00
CA ARG A 221 -26.46 -10.91 0.01
C ARG A 221 -25.22 -10.01 0.01
N GLN A 222 -24.14 -10.42 0.67
CA GLN A 222 -22.88 -9.67 0.69
C GLN A 222 -22.15 -9.79 -0.66
N LEU A 223 -22.11 -10.99 -1.23
CA LEU A 223 -21.49 -11.28 -2.54
C LEU A 223 -22.21 -10.56 -3.70
N LEU A 224 -23.54 -10.38 -3.61
CA LEU A 224 -24.31 -9.64 -4.62
C LEU A 224 -24.08 -8.12 -4.57
N ARG A 225 -23.71 -7.57 -3.40
CA ARG A 225 -23.54 -6.12 -3.22
C ARG A 225 -22.13 -5.63 -3.54
N ARG A 226 -21.15 -6.53 -3.52
CA ARG A 226 -19.74 -6.20 -3.69
C ARG A 226 -19.02 -7.41 -4.24
N ARG A 227 -18.12 -7.20 -5.20
CA ARG A 227 -17.30 -8.27 -5.76
C ARG A 227 -16.27 -8.76 -4.75
N TYR A 228 -15.97 -10.06 -4.79
CA TYR A 228 -14.95 -10.71 -3.97
C TYR A 228 -14.10 -11.65 -4.80
N ILE A 229 -12.87 -11.86 -4.35
CA ILE A 229 -12.05 -13.00 -4.77
C ILE A 229 -12.06 -14.08 -3.68
N LEU A 230 -12.00 -15.33 -4.11
CA LEU A 230 -11.66 -16.48 -3.27
C LEU A 230 -10.19 -16.79 -3.52
N GLN A 231 -9.40 -16.83 -2.47
CA GLN A 231 -7.97 -17.12 -2.54
C GLN A 231 -7.63 -18.26 -1.59
N GLU A 232 -6.85 -19.22 -2.08
CA GLU A 232 -6.28 -20.30 -1.29
C GLU A 232 -5.49 -19.73 -0.09
N GLY A 233 -5.74 -20.29 1.10
CA GLY A 233 -5.01 -19.97 2.30
C GLY A 233 -3.65 -20.64 2.35
N ILE A 234 -2.60 -19.85 2.45
CA ILE A 234 -1.23 -20.35 2.57
C ILE A 234 -0.96 -20.70 4.04
N PRO A 235 -0.50 -21.93 4.36
CA PRO A 235 -0.09 -22.29 5.72
C PRO A 235 1.26 -21.61 6.03
N LEU A 236 1.20 -20.40 6.57
CA LEU A 236 2.37 -19.60 6.91
C LEU A 236 3.15 -20.22 8.09
N ILE A 237 4.45 -19.95 8.12
CA ILE A 237 5.25 -20.15 9.34
C ILE A 237 4.71 -19.28 10.48
N MET A 238 5.06 -19.67 11.69
CA MET A 238 4.64 -18.97 12.91
C MET A 238 5.86 -18.53 13.70
N LEU A 239 5.74 -17.38 14.36
CA LEU A 239 6.68 -16.88 15.36
C LEU A 239 5.87 -16.61 16.62
N ASP A 240 6.27 -17.20 17.74
CA ASP A 240 5.52 -17.16 19.01
C ASP A 240 4.05 -17.61 18.82
N HIS A 241 3.83 -18.71 18.07
CA HIS A 241 2.50 -19.24 17.69
C HIS A 241 1.62 -18.31 16.85
N ARG A 242 2.14 -17.16 16.41
CA ARG A 242 1.42 -16.17 15.61
C ARG A 242 1.86 -16.23 14.15
N PRO A 243 0.93 -16.22 13.17
CA PRO A 243 1.30 -16.21 11.77
C PRO A 243 2.08 -14.94 11.42
N VAL A 244 3.06 -15.09 10.52
CA VAL A 244 3.89 -13.98 10.05
C VAL A 244 3.88 -13.87 8.53
N ASP A 245 3.98 -12.64 8.04
CA ASP A 245 4.32 -12.36 6.65
C ASP A 245 5.48 -11.36 6.58
N VAL A 246 6.02 -11.16 5.38
CA VAL A 246 7.10 -10.21 5.11
C VAL A 246 6.57 -9.06 4.27
N ARG A 247 6.67 -7.84 4.82
CA ARG A 247 6.41 -6.60 4.10
C ARG A 247 7.69 -6.11 3.44
N VAL A 248 7.59 -5.85 2.15
CA VAL A 248 8.62 -5.20 1.34
C VAL A 248 8.09 -3.86 0.84
N LEU A 249 8.89 -2.81 0.97
CA LEU A 249 8.65 -1.53 0.29
C LEU A 249 9.58 -1.45 -0.92
N MET A 250 9.02 -1.51 -2.12
CA MET A 250 9.74 -1.31 -3.37
C MET A 250 9.51 0.13 -3.83
N GLN A 251 10.57 0.84 -4.19
CA GLN A 251 10.49 2.22 -4.67
C GLN A 251 11.50 2.47 -5.77
N LYS A 252 11.14 3.26 -6.77
CA LYS A 252 12.09 3.78 -7.73
C LYS A 252 12.99 4.83 -7.07
N ASN A 253 14.26 4.82 -7.44
CA ASN A 253 15.19 5.87 -7.06
C ASN A 253 15.12 7.05 -8.07
N ARG A 254 16.00 8.04 -7.91
CA ARG A 254 16.11 9.21 -8.80
C ARG A 254 16.44 8.84 -10.27
N GLN A 255 16.91 7.62 -10.52
CA GLN A 255 17.16 7.11 -11.87
C GLN A 255 15.97 6.31 -12.44
N GLY A 256 14.83 6.28 -11.74
CA GLY A 256 13.67 5.49 -12.16
C GLY A 256 13.84 3.97 -11.96
N VAL A 257 14.88 3.53 -11.25
CA VAL A 257 15.18 2.10 -11.07
C VAL A 257 14.59 1.58 -9.76
N TRP A 258 13.88 0.46 -9.82
CA TRP A 258 13.33 -0.23 -8.66
C TRP A 258 14.40 -0.64 -7.65
N LYS A 259 14.20 -0.25 -6.39
CA LYS A 259 15.00 -0.65 -5.23
C LYS A 259 14.10 -1.15 -4.11
N MET A 260 14.59 -2.16 -3.39
CA MET A 260 14.01 -2.53 -2.10
C MET A 260 14.44 -1.50 -1.04
N THR A 261 13.49 -0.72 -0.52
CA THR A 261 13.75 0.30 0.51
C THR A 261 13.65 -0.27 1.92
N LYS A 262 12.59 -1.03 2.19
CA LYS A 262 12.36 -1.63 3.51
C LYS A 262 11.97 -3.08 3.35
N LEU A 263 12.35 -3.87 4.35
CA LEU A 263 12.05 -5.29 4.48
C LEU A 263 11.89 -5.59 5.96
N TYR A 264 10.70 -6.02 6.37
CA TYR A 264 10.43 -6.40 7.76
C TYR A 264 9.34 -7.45 7.84
N VAL A 265 9.34 -8.20 8.94
CA VAL A 265 8.34 -9.21 9.24
C VAL A 265 7.19 -8.55 9.96
N ARG A 266 5.96 -8.88 9.58
CA ARG A 266 4.74 -8.52 10.30
C ARG A 266 4.24 -9.75 11.04
N LYS A 267 4.27 -9.70 12.35
CA LYS A 267 3.70 -10.73 13.24
C LYS A 267 2.27 -10.34 13.58
N ALA A 268 1.34 -11.28 13.44
CA ALA A 268 -0.05 -11.04 13.82
C ALA A 268 -0.20 -10.72 15.30
N LYS A 269 -1.32 -10.09 15.64
CA LYS A 269 -1.75 -9.97 17.04
C LYS A 269 -2.18 -11.36 17.52
N GLU A 270 -2.06 -11.63 18.81
CA GLU A 270 -2.53 -12.87 19.42
C GLU A 270 -4.01 -13.15 19.05
N GLY A 271 -4.31 -14.39 18.67
CA GLY A 271 -5.65 -14.80 18.23
C GLY A 271 -6.11 -14.29 16.85
N GLU A 272 -5.31 -13.48 16.14
CA GLU A 272 -5.64 -12.96 14.82
C GLU A 272 -5.05 -13.81 13.69
N TYR A 273 -5.81 -13.97 12.61
CA TYR A 273 -5.36 -14.69 11.41
C TYR A 273 -4.76 -13.76 10.34
N THR A 274 -4.71 -12.45 10.59
CA THR A 274 -4.06 -11.46 9.71
C THR A 274 -2.99 -10.69 10.47
N SER A 275 -1.80 -10.60 9.87
CA SER A 275 -0.62 -9.85 10.34
C SER A 275 -0.69 -8.34 10.07
N ASN A 276 -1.89 -7.80 9.88
CA ASN A 276 -2.03 -6.39 9.55
C ASN A 276 -1.68 -5.50 10.76
N LEU A 277 -0.69 -4.62 10.61
CA LEU A 277 -0.27 -3.66 11.64
C LEU A 277 -1.41 -2.75 12.12
N ALA A 278 -2.38 -2.43 11.24
CA ALA A 278 -3.55 -1.63 11.62
C ALA A 278 -4.48 -2.34 12.62
N ARG A 279 -4.28 -3.65 12.85
CA ARG A 279 -5.03 -4.47 13.81
C ARG A 279 -4.20 -4.84 15.04
N GLY A 280 -3.10 -4.13 15.28
CA GLY A 280 -2.21 -4.37 16.42
C GLY A 280 -1.17 -5.47 16.18
N GLY A 281 -0.91 -5.83 14.91
CA GLY A 281 0.27 -6.62 14.57
C GLY A 281 1.58 -5.87 14.85
N GLU A 282 2.65 -6.62 15.03
CA GLU A 282 4.00 -6.12 15.35
C GLU A 282 4.89 -6.14 14.10
N ALA A 283 5.75 -5.13 13.93
CA ALA A 283 6.78 -5.13 12.90
C ALA A 283 8.13 -5.47 13.54
N VAL A 284 8.75 -6.56 13.11
CA VAL A 284 10.04 -7.05 13.63
C VAL A 284 11.07 -7.23 12.49
N PRO A 285 12.38 -7.14 12.79
CA PRO A 285 13.42 -7.42 11.79
C PRO A 285 13.29 -8.83 11.19
N LEU A 286 13.69 -8.99 9.92
CA LEU A 286 13.72 -10.31 9.28
C LEU A 286 14.63 -11.29 10.03
N LEU A 287 15.68 -10.79 10.68
CA LEU A 287 16.61 -11.58 11.49
C LEU A 287 15.93 -12.28 12.66
N THR A 288 14.79 -11.78 13.14
CA THR A 288 14.00 -12.42 14.20
C THR A 288 13.45 -13.80 13.79
N LEU A 289 13.45 -14.13 12.49
CA LEU A 289 13.14 -15.49 12.03
C LEU A 289 14.33 -16.46 12.18
N GLN A 290 15.52 -15.99 12.57
CA GLN A 290 16.65 -16.86 12.85
C GLN A 290 16.32 -17.78 14.04
N GLY A 291 16.59 -19.07 13.90
CA GLY A 291 16.25 -20.07 14.93
C GLY A 291 14.79 -20.53 14.91
N THR A 292 13.92 -19.94 14.08
CA THR A 292 12.62 -20.55 13.77
C THR A 292 12.83 -21.79 12.88
N LEU A 293 11.86 -22.71 12.87
CA LEU A 293 11.85 -23.90 12.01
C LEU A 293 11.61 -23.51 10.53
N LEU A 294 12.55 -22.76 9.95
CA LEU A 294 12.62 -22.53 8.52
C LEU A 294 13.24 -23.76 7.87
N PRO A 295 12.62 -24.32 6.81
CA PRO A 295 13.19 -25.45 6.08
C PRO A 295 14.39 -25.07 5.20
N VAL A 296 14.67 -23.77 5.03
CA VAL A 296 15.83 -23.23 4.30
C VAL A 296 16.48 -22.10 5.08
N SER A 297 17.77 -21.82 4.79
CA SER A 297 18.49 -20.74 5.49
C SER A 297 17.82 -19.37 5.28
N LEU A 298 17.90 -18.51 6.30
CA LEU A 298 17.34 -17.16 6.24
C LEU A 298 17.96 -16.33 5.09
N ALA A 299 19.23 -16.58 4.75
CA ALA A 299 19.89 -15.95 3.61
C ALA A 299 19.22 -16.31 2.28
N THR A 300 18.87 -17.59 2.09
CA THR A 300 18.13 -18.08 0.92
C THR A 300 16.73 -17.45 0.87
N VAL A 301 15.99 -17.42 1.99
CA VAL A 301 14.68 -16.74 2.08
C VAL A 301 14.81 -15.27 1.65
N LYS A 302 15.79 -14.54 2.21
CA LYS A 302 16.03 -13.13 1.89
C LYS A 302 16.35 -12.92 0.41
N ALA A 303 17.16 -13.79 -0.19
CA ALA A 303 17.51 -13.73 -1.61
C ALA A 303 16.27 -13.98 -2.50
N GLN A 304 15.44 -14.97 -2.16
CA GLN A 304 14.19 -15.24 -2.87
C GLN A 304 13.21 -14.07 -2.76
N ILE A 305 13.03 -13.50 -1.56
CA ILE A 305 12.18 -12.32 -1.35
C ILE A 305 12.64 -11.16 -2.23
N LYS A 306 13.95 -10.85 -2.25
CA LYS A 306 14.50 -9.80 -3.13
C LYS A 306 14.18 -10.04 -4.60
N LYS A 307 14.40 -11.26 -5.08
CA LYS A 307 14.15 -11.66 -6.47
C LYS A 307 12.67 -11.53 -6.83
N VAL A 308 11.79 -12.10 -6.01
CA VAL A 308 10.33 -12.09 -6.23
C VAL A 308 9.78 -10.66 -6.18
N SER A 309 10.19 -9.84 -5.21
CA SER A 309 9.75 -8.44 -5.12
C SER A 309 10.16 -7.61 -6.33
N TYR A 310 11.36 -7.84 -6.88
CA TYR A 310 11.80 -7.19 -8.10
C TYR A 310 10.97 -7.62 -9.31
N TRP A 311 10.73 -8.92 -9.49
CA TRP A 311 9.87 -9.43 -10.57
C TRP A 311 8.44 -8.91 -10.47
N ILE A 312 7.88 -8.81 -9.26
CA ILE A 312 6.55 -8.20 -9.02
C ILE A 312 6.54 -6.75 -9.50
N ALA A 313 7.53 -5.95 -9.10
CA ALA A 313 7.59 -4.54 -9.45
C ALA A 313 7.66 -4.33 -10.97
N MET A 314 8.54 -5.06 -11.64
CA MET A 314 8.66 -5.02 -13.10
C MET A 314 7.40 -5.51 -13.82
N THR A 315 6.77 -6.59 -13.34
CA THR A 315 5.56 -7.14 -13.98
C THR A 315 4.39 -6.16 -13.84
N ILE A 316 4.18 -5.58 -12.66
CA ILE A 316 3.10 -4.61 -12.44
C ILE A 316 3.34 -3.34 -13.27
N GLU A 317 4.57 -2.84 -13.31
CA GLU A 317 4.91 -1.68 -14.15
C GLU A 317 4.56 -1.91 -15.61
N ASN A 318 4.91 -3.07 -16.18
CA ASN A 318 4.64 -3.40 -17.57
C ASN A 318 3.14 -3.60 -17.85
N GLU A 319 2.41 -4.23 -16.92
CA GLU A 319 1.02 -4.64 -17.14
C GLU A 319 -0.01 -3.57 -16.76
N ALA A 320 0.26 -2.75 -15.74
CA ALA A 320 -0.71 -1.80 -15.19
C ALA A 320 -0.95 -0.60 -16.12
N LYS A 321 -0.07 -0.35 -17.09
CA LYS A 321 -0.12 0.82 -18.00
C LYS A 321 -0.30 2.15 -17.24
N ARG A 322 0.37 2.26 -16.09
CA ARG A 322 0.34 3.41 -15.18
C ARG A 322 1.76 3.79 -14.80
N THR A 323 1.99 5.06 -14.52
CA THR A 323 3.24 5.51 -13.92
C THR A 323 3.27 5.09 -12.45
N ILE A 324 4.22 4.24 -12.08
CA ILE A 324 4.34 3.72 -10.71
C ILE A 324 5.75 4.02 -10.20
N GLY A 325 5.82 4.63 -9.02
CA GLY A 325 7.06 4.95 -8.31
C GLY A 325 7.27 4.12 -7.04
N GLU A 326 6.21 3.51 -6.49
CA GLU A 326 6.30 2.69 -5.29
C GLU A 326 5.29 1.54 -5.20
N LEU A 327 5.62 0.51 -4.43
CA LEU A 327 4.77 -0.64 -4.16
C LEU A 327 5.01 -1.17 -2.73
N GLY A 328 3.93 -1.50 -2.03
CA GLY A 328 3.97 -2.35 -0.83
C GLY A 328 3.69 -3.79 -1.22
N VAL A 329 4.66 -4.68 -1.04
CA VAL A 329 4.52 -6.11 -1.37
C VAL A 329 4.46 -6.92 -0.09
N ASP A 330 3.44 -7.77 0.03
CA ASP A 330 3.22 -8.68 1.16
C ASP A 330 3.50 -10.10 0.70
N LEU A 331 4.51 -10.73 1.28
CA LEU A 331 4.94 -12.09 0.96
C LEU A 331 4.77 -13.01 2.17
N GLY A 332 4.18 -14.17 1.96
CA GLY A 332 4.16 -15.25 2.92
C GLY A 332 5.40 -16.13 2.79
N ILE A 333 5.81 -16.72 3.91
CA ILE A 333 6.72 -17.87 3.94
C ILE A 333 5.87 -19.05 4.39
N ALA A 334 5.62 -20.00 3.48
CA ALA A 334 4.88 -21.21 3.80
C ALA A 334 5.72 -22.15 4.68
N ARG A 335 5.07 -23.07 5.40
CA ARG A 335 5.74 -24.06 6.27
C ARG A 335 6.73 -24.96 5.52
N ASP A 336 6.53 -25.17 4.23
CA ASP A 336 7.44 -25.90 3.35
C ASP A 336 8.58 -25.02 2.77
N GLY A 337 8.67 -23.76 3.19
CA GLY A 337 9.72 -22.82 2.80
C GLY A 337 9.43 -22.03 1.54
N ARG A 338 8.34 -22.34 0.82
CA ARG A 338 7.99 -21.61 -0.40
C ARG A 338 7.55 -20.19 -0.05
N ILE A 339 8.02 -19.25 -0.86
CA ILE A 339 7.50 -17.88 -0.84
C ILE A 339 6.16 -17.86 -1.57
N ALA A 340 5.21 -17.11 -1.03
CA ALA A 340 3.91 -16.90 -1.67
C ALA A 340 3.53 -15.43 -1.66
N ILE A 341 2.88 -14.95 -2.72
CA ILE A 341 2.45 -13.56 -2.86
C ILE A 341 1.07 -13.42 -2.21
N ILE A 342 0.97 -12.57 -1.17
CA ILE A 342 -0.28 -12.36 -0.43
C ILE A 342 -1.04 -11.16 -0.97
N GLU A 343 -0.35 -10.02 -1.15
CA GLU A 343 -0.96 -8.76 -1.62
C GLU A 343 0.12 -7.84 -2.21
N VAL A 344 -0.26 -7.02 -3.19
CA VAL A 344 0.55 -5.89 -3.66
C VAL A 344 -0.30 -4.62 -3.65
N ASN A 345 0.23 -3.56 -3.06
CA ASN A 345 -0.47 -2.31 -2.81
C ASN A 345 0.24 -1.14 -3.54
N ALA A 346 -0.52 -0.37 -4.31
CA ALA A 346 -0.02 0.84 -5.00
C ALA A 346 0.37 1.96 -4.03
N LYS A 347 -0.36 2.16 -2.93
CA LYS A 347 -0.12 3.25 -1.97
C LYS A 347 0.26 2.69 -0.59
N PRO A 348 1.50 2.22 -0.39
CA PRO A 348 1.93 1.67 0.88
C PRO A 348 1.96 2.72 1.99
N TRP A 349 1.28 2.43 3.11
CA TRP A 349 1.38 3.27 4.31
C TRP A 349 2.82 3.31 4.84
N LYS A 350 3.31 4.51 5.16
CA LYS A 350 4.63 4.76 5.73
C LYS A 350 4.48 5.48 7.07
N ARG A 351 5.18 4.98 8.09
CA ARG A 351 5.35 5.69 9.36
C ARG A 351 6.61 6.57 9.24
N PRO A 352 6.52 7.86 9.62
CA PRO A 352 7.66 8.79 9.60
C PRO A 352 8.62 8.57 10.78
N GLN A 353 8.27 7.67 11.70
CA GLN A 353 9.08 7.26 12.84
C GLN A 353 9.19 5.74 12.90
N THR A 354 10.24 5.26 13.57
CA THR A 354 10.47 3.84 13.81
C THR A 354 11.09 3.65 15.19
N ILE A 355 10.68 2.59 15.89
CA ILE A 355 11.21 2.25 17.22
C ILE A 355 12.34 1.22 17.09
N HIS A 356 12.17 0.24 16.20
CA HIS A 356 13.10 -0.89 16.02
C HIS A 356 13.74 -0.93 14.62
N GLY A 357 13.59 0.14 13.83
CA GLY A 357 14.05 0.22 12.44
C GLY A 357 15.13 1.27 12.24
N SER A 358 15.72 1.28 11.04
CA SER A 358 16.72 2.30 10.66
C SER A 358 16.03 3.63 10.33
N HIS A 359 16.42 4.70 11.04
CA HIS A 359 16.05 6.08 10.72
C HIS A 359 16.44 6.44 9.28
N GLN A 360 17.64 6.05 8.84
CA GLN A 360 18.10 6.25 7.46
C GLN A 360 17.15 5.59 6.44
N LEU A 361 16.65 4.38 6.69
CA LEU A 361 15.67 3.74 5.80
C LEU A 361 14.31 4.46 5.83
N VAL A 362 13.95 5.12 6.93
CA VAL A 362 12.79 6.02 6.97
C VAL A 362 13.02 7.22 6.07
N GLU A 363 14.16 7.92 6.19
CA GLU A 363 14.52 9.03 5.30
C GLU A 363 14.42 8.63 3.83
N ILE A 364 15.10 7.54 3.46
CA ILE A 364 15.12 7.04 2.09
C ILE A 364 13.71 6.70 1.59
N ALA A 365 12.83 6.17 2.46
CA ALA A 365 11.46 5.82 2.09
C ALA A 365 10.57 7.02 1.78
N PHE A 366 10.86 8.18 2.37
CA PHE A 366 10.18 9.43 2.04
C PHE A 366 10.88 10.18 0.89
N ALA A 367 12.21 10.05 0.76
CA ALA A 367 12.98 10.72 -0.29
C ALA A 367 12.76 10.12 -1.68
N ARG A 368 12.74 8.79 -1.79
CA ARG A 368 12.66 8.10 -3.10
C ARG A 368 11.47 8.55 -3.96
N PRO A 369 10.23 8.62 -3.46
CA PRO A 369 9.10 9.11 -4.25
C PRO A 369 9.28 10.56 -4.74
N ILE A 370 9.87 11.43 -3.92
CA ILE A 370 10.09 12.84 -4.27
C ILE A 370 11.21 12.97 -5.32
N CYS A 371 12.32 12.27 -5.13
CA CYS A 371 13.40 12.23 -6.11
C CYS A 371 12.98 11.55 -7.42
N TYR A 372 12.09 10.56 -7.37
CA TYR A 372 11.51 9.95 -8.57
C TYR A 372 10.58 10.92 -9.30
N ALA A 373 9.75 11.66 -8.57
CA ALA A 373 8.90 12.69 -9.14
C ALA A 373 9.72 13.79 -9.83
N GLU A 374 10.85 14.18 -9.25
CA GLU A 374 11.78 15.11 -9.88
C GLU A 374 12.38 14.52 -11.17
N ALA A 375 12.76 13.24 -11.16
CA ALA A 375 13.26 12.57 -12.35
C ALA A 375 12.23 12.57 -13.51
N LEU A 376 10.93 12.44 -13.20
CA LEU A 376 9.86 12.54 -14.18
C LEU A 376 9.75 13.95 -14.78
N LEU A 377 10.00 15.02 -13.99
CA LEU A 377 10.09 16.39 -14.52
C LEU A 377 11.23 16.52 -15.53
N TRP A 378 12.40 15.92 -15.25
CA TRP A 378 13.57 16.02 -16.13
C TRP A 378 13.47 15.19 -17.41
N GLN A 379 12.67 14.11 -17.42
CA GLN A 379 12.44 13.31 -18.62
C GLN A 379 11.67 14.08 -19.71
N GLU A 380 10.85 15.06 -19.34
CA GLU A 380 10.16 15.94 -20.30
C GLU A 380 11.12 16.92 -20.99
N VAL A 381 12.15 17.39 -20.27
CA VAL A 381 13.08 18.43 -20.78
C VAL A 381 14.06 17.88 -21.82
N ARG A 382 14.20 16.57 -21.95
CA ARG A 382 15.01 15.93 -23.00
C ARG A 382 14.09 15.38 -24.09
N PRO A 383 13.95 16.06 -25.25
CA PRO A 383 13.40 15.39 -26.42
C PRO A 383 14.32 14.22 -26.80
N LEU A 384 13.69 13.11 -27.20
CA LEU A 384 14.36 11.93 -27.75
C LEU A 384 15.25 12.28 -28.94
#